data_AF-A0A9W5QJY5-F1
#
_entry.id   AF-A0A9W5QJY5-F1
#
_cell.length_a   1.000
_cell.length_b   1.000
_cell.length_c   1.000
_cell.angle_alpha   90.00
_cell.angle_beta   90.00
_cell.angle_gamma   90.00
#
_symmetry.space_group_name_H-M   'P 1'
#
loop_
_entity.id
_entity.type
_entity.pdbx_description
1 polymer ?
#
loop_
_entity_poly.entity_id
_entity_poly.type
_entity_poly.pdbx_seq_one_letter_code
_entity_poly.pdbx_strand_id
1 'polypeptide(L)'
;MAKEYAKRFYKSTAWKKCRGAYIAATLDGMCEHCKEVPGYIVDHIVEITPVNINNPDITLNHENLQYLCLQCHNTKTFSKYSPMREDVMFNENGELIRRD
;
A
#
# COMPACT_ATOMS: atom_id res chain seq x y z
N MET A 1 0.34 -0.96 -7.97
CA MET A 1 1.48 -0.83 -8.92
C MET A 1 2.29 0.40 -8.56
N ALA A 2 3.62 0.35 -8.71
CA ALA A 2 4.46 1.52 -8.46
C ALA A 2 4.25 2.62 -9.51
N LYS A 3 4.15 3.87 -9.05
CA LYS A 3 4.11 5.06 -9.90
C LYS A 3 5.44 5.21 -10.67
N GLU A 4 5.42 5.85 -11.84
CA GLU A 4 6.58 5.92 -12.75
C GLU A 4 7.85 6.42 -12.06
N TYR A 5 7.73 7.50 -11.29
CA TYR A 5 8.86 8.11 -10.56
C TYR A 5 9.51 7.16 -9.55
N ALA A 6 8.77 6.18 -9.03
CA ALA A 6 9.24 5.27 -7.99
C ALA A 6 9.80 3.95 -8.54
N LYS A 7 9.65 3.66 -9.85
CA LYS A 7 10.10 2.39 -10.45
C LYS A 7 11.58 2.12 -10.22
N ARG A 8 12.45 3.15 -10.35
CA ARG A 8 13.89 3.01 -10.13
C ARG A 8 14.21 2.68 -8.67
N PHE A 9 13.53 3.35 -7.73
CA PHE A 9 13.69 3.09 -6.30
C PHE A 9 13.31 1.64 -5.95
N TYR A 10 12.13 1.17 -6.36
CA TYR A 10 11.68 -0.19 -6.06
C TYR A 10 12.51 -1.29 -6.76
N LYS A 11 13.25 -0.95 -7.82
CA LYS A 11 14.20 -1.87 -8.46
C LYS A 11 15.58 -1.86 -7.80
N SER A 12 15.88 -0.87 -6.95
CA SER A 12 17.19 -0.68 -6.34
C SER A 12 17.57 -1.82 -5.38
N THR A 13 18.86 -2.06 -5.26
CA THR A 13 19.42 -3.03 -4.29
C THR A 13 19.14 -2.60 -2.85
N ALA A 14 19.16 -1.30 -2.56
CA ALA A 14 18.89 -0.76 -1.23
C ALA A 14 17.47 -1.13 -0.77
N TRP A 15 16.47 -0.87 -1.60
CA TRP A 15 15.09 -1.27 -1.30
C TRP A 15 14.94 -2.78 -1.11
N LYS A 16 15.51 -3.58 -2.01
CA LYS A 16 15.42 -5.05 -1.91
C LYS A 16 16.01 -5.59 -0.60
N LYS A 17 17.14 -5.03 -0.16
CA LYS A 17 17.79 -5.39 1.11
C LYS A 17 16.96 -4.94 2.30
N CYS A 18 16.52 -3.69 2.33
CA CYS A 18 15.66 -3.14 3.38
C CYS A 18 14.36 -3.96 3.53
N ARG A 19 13.64 -4.20 2.42
CA ARG A 19 12.45 -5.04 2.38
C ARG A 19 12.72 -6.45 2.94
N GLY A 20 13.83 -7.09 2.52
CA GLY A 20 14.20 -8.42 2.99
C GLY A 20 14.50 -8.44 4.49
N ALA A 21 15.26 -7.48 4.99
CA ALA A 21 15.58 -7.34 6.40
C ALA A 21 14.34 -7.07 7.26
N TYR A 22 13.43 -6.23 6.77
CA TYR A 22 12.17 -5.94 7.44
C TYR A 22 11.28 -7.19 7.54
N ILE A 23 11.09 -7.94 6.46
CA ILE A 23 10.33 -9.20 6.47
C ILE A 23 10.98 -10.25 7.39
N ALA A 24 12.32 -10.32 7.42
CA ALA A 24 13.02 -11.23 8.32
C ALA A 24 12.84 -10.85 9.81
N ALA A 25 12.60 -9.57 10.09
CA ALA A 25 12.34 -9.07 11.44
C ALA A 25 10.88 -9.29 11.90
N THR A 26 9.92 -9.42 10.99
CA THR A 26 8.55 -9.87 11.32
C THR A 26 8.57 -11.36 11.70
N LEU A 27 8.73 -11.64 12.99
CA LEU A 27 8.95 -12.97 13.58
C LEU A 27 7.87 -14.01 13.25
N ASP A 28 6.64 -13.58 12.98
CA ASP A 28 5.50 -14.45 12.66
C ASP A 28 5.15 -14.49 11.16
N GLY A 29 5.72 -13.59 10.35
CA GLY A 29 5.38 -13.43 8.94
C GLY A 29 3.92 -13.01 8.68
N MET A 30 3.19 -12.57 9.72
CA MET A 30 1.77 -12.25 9.63
C MET A 30 1.52 -10.80 9.23
N CYS A 31 0.37 -10.56 8.61
CA CYS A 31 -0.10 -9.22 8.31
C CYS A 31 -0.15 -8.37 9.59
N GLU A 32 0.51 -7.22 9.58
CA GLU A 32 0.62 -6.37 10.76
C GLU A 32 -0.67 -5.67 11.16
N HIS A 33 -1.62 -5.55 10.23
CA HIS A 33 -2.93 -4.97 10.51
C HIS A 33 -3.92 -6.00 11.05
N CYS A 34 -4.17 -7.10 10.32
CA CYS A 34 -5.21 -8.05 10.71
C CYS A 34 -4.71 -9.18 11.58
N LYS A 35 -3.43 -9.56 11.51
CA LYS A 35 -2.85 -10.71 12.22
C LYS A 35 -3.49 -12.09 11.93
N GLU A 36 -4.43 -12.17 10.98
CA GLU A 36 -5.15 -13.40 10.62
C GLU A 36 -4.49 -14.20 9.48
N VAL A 37 -3.76 -13.53 8.59
CA VAL A 37 -3.14 -14.16 7.40
C VAL A 37 -1.70 -13.66 7.22
N PRO A 38 -0.84 -14.42 6.50
CA PRO A 38 0.50 -13.96 6.16
C PRO A 38 0.50 -12.62 5.43
N GLY A 39 1.53 -11.83 5.68
CA GLY A 39 1.79 -10.65 4.86
C GLY A 39 2.14 -11.05 3.43
N TYR A 40 1.95 -10.10 2.51
CA TYR A 40 2.18 -10.28 1.08
C TYR A 40 3.05 -9.15 0.51
N ILE A 41 2.81 -7.93 0.96
CA ILE A 41 3.47 -6.71 0.48
C ILE A 41 4.01 -5.90 1.65
N VAL A 42 5.23 -5.40 1.51
CA VAL A 42 5.77 -4.37 2.40
C VAL A 42 5.38 -3.03 1.80
N ASP A 43 4.66 -2.24 2.58
CA ASP A 43 4.10 -0.96 2.18
C ASP A 43 4.67 0.16 3.05
N HIS A 44 4.66 1.39 2.54
CA HIS A 44 5.11 2.56 3.28
C HIS A 44 3.94 3.18 4.04
N ILE A 45 4.08 3.46 5.35
CA ILE A 45 3.06 4.16 6.15
C ILE A 45 2.87 5.58 5.63
N VAL A 46 3.96 6.35 5.56
CA VAL A 46 4.05 7.63 4.86
C VAL A 46 4.46 7.37 3.42
N GLU A 47 3.55 7.70 2.51
CA GLU A 47 3.71 7.48 1.07
C GLU A 47 4.98 8.13 0.50
N ILE A 48 5.66 7.41 -0.39
CA ILE A 48 6.75 7.97 -1.18
C ILE A 48 6.16 8.91 -2.22
N THR A 49 6.68 10.13 -2.26
CA THR A 49 6.37 11.19 -3.22
C THR A 49 7.63 11.53 -4.03
N PRO A 50 7.50 12.23 -5.19
CA PRO A 50 8.67 12.70 -5.92
C PRO A 50 9.61 13.58 -5.08
N VAL A 51 9.07 14.29 -4.09
CA VAL A 51 9.83 15.20 -3.22
C VAL A 51 10.66 14.43 -2.19
N ASN A 52 10.12 13.33 -1.64
CA ASN A 52 10.75 12.60 -0.55
C ASN A 52 11.49 11.31 -0.97
N ILE A 53 11.46 10.94 -2.25
CA ILE A 53 11.99 9.64 -2.74
C ILE A 53 13.48 9.43 -2.49
N ASN A 54 14.26 10.50 -2.35
CA ASN A 54 15.69 10.42 -2.07
C ASN A 54 16.01 10.50 -0.56
N ASN A 55 15.00 10.61 0.30
CA ASN A 55 15.20 10.63 1.75
C ASN A 55 15.18 9.19 2.30
N PRO A 56 16.31 8.63 2.77
CA PRO A 56 16.37 7.29 3.34
C PRO A 56 15.57 7.15 4.64
N ASP A 57 15.40 8.22 5.42
CA ASP A 57 14.62 8.23 6.66
C ASP A 57 13.12 8.04 6.42
N ILE A 58 12.69 8.15 5.16
CA ILE A 58 11.33 7.84 4.71
C ILE A 58 11.32 6.55 3.90
N THR A 59 12.23 6.41 2.94
CA THR A 59 12.17 5.33 1.95
C THR A 59 12.70 3.99 2.47
N LEU A 60 13.62 3.99 3.43
CA LEU A 60 14.32 2.82 3.97
C LEU A 60 14.19 2.67 5.49
N ASN A 61 13.43 3.54 6.15
CA ASN A 61 13.20 3.48 7.58
C ASN A 61 12.17 2.39 7.92
N HIS A 62 12.57 1.41 8.74
CA HIS A 62 11.70 0.31 9.17
C HIS A 62 10.47 0.79 9.95
N GLU A 63 10.56 1.92 10.66
CA GLU A 63 9.41 2.50 11.36
C GLU A 63 8.36 3.06 10.40
N ASN A 64 8.73 3.30 9.14
CA ASN A 64 7.82 3.74 8.08
C ASN A 64 7.35 2.59 7.19
N LEU A 65 7.67 1.34 7.53
CA LEU A 65 7.23 0.17 6.78
C LEU A 65 6.14 -0.58 7.54
N GLN A 66 5.32 -1.31 6.78
CA GLN A 66 4.32 -2.22 7.31
C GLN A 66 4.20 -3.46 6.41
N TYR A 67 4.11 -4.65 7.01
CA TYR A 67 3.93 -5.90 6.24
C TYR A 67 2.45 -6.30 6.20
N LEU A 68 1.83 -6.15 5.03
CA LEU A 68 0.38 -6.28 4.89
C LEU A 68 -0.03 -7.43 3.98
N CYS A 69 -1.16 -8.05 4.29
CA CYS A 69 -1.89 -8.87 3.32
C CYS A 69 -2.51 -7.98 2.23
N LEU A 70 -2.89 -8.59 1.10
CA LEU A 70 -3.43 -7.86 -0.04
C LEU A 70 -4.70 -7.05 0.31
N GLN A 71 -5.58 -7.61 1.16
CA GLN A 71 -6.80 -6.93 1.60
C GLN A 71 -6.48 -5.66 2.40
N CYS A 72 -5.63 -5.76 3.44
CA CYS A 72 -5.25 -4.62 4.25
C CYS A 72 -4.51 -3.54 3.45
N HIS A 73 -3.63 -3.95 2.53
CA HIS A 73 -2.96 -3.02 1.62
C HIS A 73 -3.94 -2.27 0.71
N ASN A 74 -4.92 -2.98 0.14
CA ASN A 74 -5.94 -2.35 -0.71
C ASN A 74 -6.81 -1.40 0.10
N THR A 75 -7.23 -1.77 1.31
CA THR A 75 -7.96 -0.86 2.21
C THR A 75 -7.14 0.39 2.49
N LYS A 76 -5.85 0.29 2.84
CA LYS A 76 -4.99 1.47 3.03
C LYS A 76 -4.92 2.33 1.76
N THR A 77 -4.67 1.73 0.60
CA THR A 77 -4.45 2.44 -0.67
C THR A 77 -5.72 3.14 -1.17
N PHE A 78 -6.87 2.46 -1.02
CA PHE A 78 -8.10 2.85 -1.70
C PHE A 78 -9.20 3.38 -0.77
N SER A 79 -9.06 3.29 0.56
CA SER A 79 -10.10 3.76 1.51
C SER A 79 -10.49 5.24 1.33
N LYS A 80 -9.61 6.07 0.78
CA LYS A 80 -9.88 7.48 0.49
C LYS A 80 -10.67 7.72 -0.81
N TYR A 81 -10.81 6.69 -1.65
CA TYR A 81 -11.51 6.79 -2.93
C TYR A 81 -12.80 5.98 -2.80
N SER A 82 -13.94 6.65 -2.99
CA SER A 82 -15.19 5.93 -3.22
C SER A 82 -15.01 5.07 -4.48
N PRO A 83 -15.28 3.75 -4.42
CA PRO A 83 -15.26 2.90 -5.62
C PRO A 83 -16.38 3.31 -6.60
N MET A 84 -17.39 4.04 -6.12
CA MET A 84 -18.40 4.66 -6.96
C MET A 84 -17.94 6.02 -7.46
N ARG A 85 -18.11 6.26 -8.76
CA ARG A 85 -18.10 7.63 -9.29
C ARG A 85 -19.21 8.43 -8.62
N GLU A 86 -18.94 9.71 -8.37
CA GLU A 86 -19.89 10.60 -7.70
C GLU A 86 -21.17 10.83 -8.50
N ASP A 87 -21.13 10.64 -9.82
CA ASP A 87 -22.23 10.87 -10.75
C ASP A 87 -23.12 9.64 -10.99
N VAL A 88 -22.95 8.55 -10.23
CA VAL A 88 -23.75 7.32 -10.36
C VAL A 88 -24.22 6.74 -9.02
N MET A 89 -25.35 6.02 -9.03
CA MET A 89 -25.89 5.29 -7.87
C MET A 89 -26.60 4.00 -8.32
N PHE A 90 -26.89 3.09 -7.37
CA PHE A 90 -27.75 1.94 -7.64
C PHE A 90 -29.22 2.31 -7.39
N ASN A 91 -30.11 1.97 -8.32
CA ASN A 91 -31.55 2.04 -8.08
C ASN A 91 -32.04 0.83 -7.26
N GLU A 92 -33.33 0.77 -6.97
CA GLU A 92 -33.95 -0.31 -6.18
C GLU A 92 -33.81 -1.70 -6.82
N ASN A 93 -33.58 -1.77 -8.12
CA ASN A 93 -33.34 -3.00 -8.87
C ASN A 93 -31.85 -3.41 -8.89
N GLY A 94 -30.97 -2.62 -8.28
CA GLY A 94 -29.52 -2.83 -8.30
C GLY A 94 -28.85 -2.39 -9.61
N GLU A 95 -29.52 -1.60 -10.44
CA GLU A 95 -28.96 -1.08 -11.70
C GLU A 95 -28.16 0.21 -11.46
N LEU A 96 -27.01 0.35 -12.12
CA LEU A 96 -26.19 1.55 -12.03
C LEU A 96 -26.78 2.66 -12.90
N ILE A 97 -27.35 3.69 -12.27
CA ILE A 97 -27.95 4.87 -12.89
C ILE A 97 -27.11 6.12 -12.62
N ARG A 98 -27.32 7.19 -13.40
CA ARG A 98 -26.76 8.51 -13.09
C ARG A 98 -27.45 9.09 -11.83
N ARG A 99 -26.71 9.82 -11.00
CA ARG A 99 -27.32 10.65 -9.94
C ARG A 99 -27.90 11.92 -10.58
N ASP A 100 -29.11 12.27 -10.16
CA ASP A 100 -29.75 13.56 -10.47
C ASP A 100 -29.15 14.71 -9.64
#